data_AF-A0A928VZE7-F1
#
_entry.id   AF-A0A928VZE7-F1
#
_cell.length_a   1.000
_cell.length_b   1.000
_cell.length_c   1.000
_cell.angle_alpha   90.00
_cell.angle_beta   90.00
_cell.angle_gamma   90.00
#
_symmetry.space_group_name_H-M   'P 1'
#
loop_
_entity.id
_entity.type
_entity.pdbx_description
1 polymer ?
#
loop_
_entity_poly.entity_id
_entity_poly.type
_entity_poly.pdbx_seq_one_letter_code
_entity_poly.pdbx_strand_id
1 'polypeptide(L)'
;EYAGGHLWVADTYNHKIKQVNPQTGFCKTVLGTGEDLREPSGLSVAGGYLYIADTNNHRICRVDLATMQVRNLKLPGLCAPNLCLPD
;
A
#
# COMPACT_ATOMS: atom_id res chain seq x y z
N GLU A 1 0.82 -1.86 -10.03
CA GLU A 1 0.55 -0.42 -10.26
C GLU A 1 1.72 0.27 -10.93
N TYR A 2 1.51 1.39 -11.64
CA TYR A 2 2.59 2.18 -12.24
C TYR A 2 2.52 3.63 -11.76
N ALA A 3 3.60 4.12 -11.15
CA ALA A 3 3.68 5.50 -10.65
C ALA A 3 5.13 5.96 -10.51
N GLY A 4 5.39 7.25 -10.79
CA GLY A 4 6.71 7.84 -10.64
C GLY A 4 7.79 7.15 -11.48
N GLY A 5 7.43 6.63 -12.66
CA GLY A 5 8.35 5.93 -13.55
C GLY A 5 8.64 4.47 -13.18
N HIS A 6 7.99 3.92 -12.15
CA HIS A 6 8.26 2.57 -11.65
C HIS A 6 7.00 1.71 -11.60
N LEU A 7 7.17 0.41 -11.82
CA LEU A 7 6.17 -0.58 -11.46
C LEU A 7 6.25 -0.85 -9.96
N TRP A 8 5.09 -0.83 -9.31
CA TRP A 8 4.91 -1.18 -7.92
C TRP A 8 4.28 -2.55 -7.84
N VAL A 9 4.95 -3.43 -7.10
CA VAL A 9 4.64 -4.85 -7.01
C VAL A 9 4.43 -5.22 -5.55
N ALA A 10 3.29 -5.85 -5.27
CA ALA A 10 3.07 -6.56 -4.02
C ALA A 10 3.75 -7.93 -4.13
N ASP A 11 4.80 -8.12 -3.36
CA ASP A 11 5.53 -9.38 -3.29
C ASP A 11 4.97 -10.17 -2.09
N THR A 12 3.74 -10.66 -2.28
CA THR A 12 2.80 -11.08 -1.24
C THR A 12 3.44 -12.01 -0.21
N TYR A 13 3.95 -13.15 -0.66
CA TYR A 13 4.49 -14.18 0.25
C TYR A 13 5.89 -13.88 0.78
N ASN A 14 6.50 -12.78 0.34
CA ASN A 14 7.72 -12.25 0.92
C ASN A 14 7.47 -11.05 1.83
N HIS A 15 6.20 -10.72 2.08
CA HIS A 15 5.74 -9.62 2.93
C HIS A 15 6.32 -8.25 2.53
N LYS A 16 6.47 -8.00 1.23
CA LYS A 16 7.20 -6.83 0.70
C LYS A 16 6.41 -6.05 -0.33
N ILE A 17 6.74 -4.76 -0.43
CA ILE A 17 6.44 -3.95 -1.62
C ILE A 17 7.74 -3.66 -2.35
N LYS A 18 7.74 -3.87 -3.66
CA LYS A 18 8.89 -3.65 -4.53
C LYS A 18 8.62 -2.58 -5.57
N GLN A 19 9.68 -1.87 -5.94
CA GLN A 19 9.73 -1.04 -7.14
C GLN A 19 10.57 -1.75 -8.19
N VAL A 20 10.07 -1.77 -9.42
CA VAL A 20 10.78 -2.27 -10.59
C VAL A 20 10.86 -1.15 -11.62
N ASN A 21 12.07 -0.85 -12.10
CA ASN A 21 12.26 -0.01 -13.27
C ASN A 21 11.89 -0.83 -14.52
N PRO A 22 10.86 -0.47 -15.28
CA PRO A 22 10.41 -1.28 -16.42
C PRO A 22 11.35 -1.24 -17.62
N GLN A 23 12.26 -0.25 -17.71
CA GLN A 23 13.25 -0.16 -18.79
C GLN A 23 14.49 -1.02 -18.54
N THR A 24 14.97 -1.07 -17.30
CA THR A 24 16.22 -1.76 -16.94
C THR A 24 15.99 -3.11 -16.25
N GLY A 25 14.78 -3.37 -15.77
CA GLY A 25 14.46 -4.53 -14.94
C GLY A 25 15.01 -4.44 -13.50
N PHE A 26 15.67 -3.35 -13.13
CA PHE A 26 16.20 -3.18 -11.78
C PHE A 26 15.07 -3.20 -10.75
N CYS A 27 15.21 -4.04 -9.73
CA CYS A 27 14.21 -4.28 -8.71
C CYS A 27 14.78 -4.00 -7.32
N LYS A 28 14.04 -3.26 -6.49
CA LYS A 28 14.38 -3.01 -5.10
C LYS A 28 13.19 -3.19 -4.17
N THR A 29 13.45 -3.68 -2.97
CA THR A 29 12.49 -3.67 -1.87
C THR A 29 12.37 -2.24 -1.35
N VAL A 30 11.14 -1.76 -1.18
CA VAL A 30 10.85 -0.41 -0.70
C VAL A 30 10.20 -0.45 0.69
N LEU A 31 9.34 -1.43 0.95
CA LEU A 31 8.70 -1.68 2.23
C LEU A 31 8.73 -3.17 2.59
N GLY A 32 8.57 -3.50 3.88
CA GLY A 32 8.64 -4.88 4.37
C GLY A 32 10.07 -5.36 4.66
N THR A 33 10.96 -4.45 5.08
CA THR A 33 12.28 -4.81 5.63
C THR A 33 12.21 -5.17 7.12
N GLY A 34 11.05 -5.00 7.77
CA GLY A 34 10.72 -5.53 9.09
C GLY A 34 9.43 -6.36 9.05
N GLU A 35 8.78 -6.52 10.20
CA GLU A 35 7.47 -7.19 10.30
C GLU A 35 6.28 -6.22 10.14
N ASP A 36 6.50 -5.11 9.43
CA ASP A 36 5.56 -4.01 9.28
C ASP A 36 4.45 -4.30 8.25
N LEU A 37 4.63 -5.28 7.38
CA LEU A 37 3.63 -5.76 6.42
C LEU A 37 3.43 -7.27 6.56
N ARG A 38 2.22 -7.75 6.26
CA ARG A 38 1.86 -9.17 6.25
C ARG A 38 0.99 -9.49 5.03
N GLU A 39 1.62 -10.13 4.06
CA GLU A 39 1.00 -10.58 2.80
C GLU A 39 0.22 -9.47 2.08
N PRO A 40 0.89 -8.34 1.72
CA PRO A 40 0.23 -7.31 0.96
C PRO A 40 -0.22 -7.87 -0.40
N SER A 41 -1.44 -7.56 -0.84
CA SER A 41 -2.03 -8.21 -2.03
C SER A 41 -2.53 -7.20 -3.07
N GLY A 42 -3.34 -6.24 -2.64
CA GLY A 42 -3.90 -5.18 -3.49
C GLY A 42 -3.08 -3.90 -3.44
N LEU A 43 -2.90 -3.28 -4.62
CA LEU A 43 -2.27 -1.97 -4.78
C LEU A 43 -3.18 -1.05 -5.58
N SER A 44 -3.19 0.25 -5.25
CA SER A 44 -3.84 1.27 -6.06
C SER A 44 -3.12 2.61 -5.92
N VAL A 45 -2.99 3.36 -7.01
CA VAL A 45 -2.37 4.69 -7.00
C VAL A 45 -3.45 5.76 -7.21
N ALA A 46 -3.55 6.69 -6.26
CA ALA A 46 -4.46 7.83 -6.38
C ALA A 46 -3.96 9.01 -5.55
N GLY A 47 -4.15 10.24 -6.05
CA GLY A 47 -3.88 11.47 -5.29
C GLY A 47 -2.45 11.61 -4.75
N GLY A 48 -1.45 11.05 -5.44
CA GLY A 48 -0.05 11.06 -4.98
C GLY A 48 0.29 10.01 -3.91
N TYR A 49 -0.63 9.08 -3.63
CA TYR A 49 -0.43 7.98 -2.70
C TYR A 49 -0.48 6.63 -3.40
N LEU A 50 0.32 5.68 -2.92
CA LEU A 50 0.11 4.25 -3.15
C LEU A 50 -0.65 3.68 -1.96
N TYR A 51 -1.86 3.18 -2.20
CA TYR A 51 -2.65 2.44 -1.22
C TYR A 51 -2.32 0.95 -1.33
N ILE A 52 -2.19 0.30 -0.18
CA ILE A 52 -1.78 -1.09 -0.04
C ILE A 52 -2.80 -1.79 0.86
N ALA A 53 -3.38 -2.88 0.37
CA ALA A 53 -4.09 -3.83 1.21
C ALA A 53 -3.07 -4.70 1.94
N ASP A 54 -2.86 -4.45 3.23
CA ASP A 54 -1.96 -5.20 4.12
C ASP A 54 -2.73 -6.37 4.73
N THR A 55 -2.96 -7.39 3.90
CA THR A 55 -4.04 -8.38 4.03
C THR A 55 -4.10 -9.06 5.39
N ASN A 56 -2.97 -9.63 5.85
CA ASN A 56 -2.92 -10.38 7.10
C ASN A 56 -2.67 -9.50 8.33
N ASN A 57 -2.52 -8.19 8.14
CA ASN A 57 -2.62 -7.19 9.20
C ASN A 57 -4.01 -6.53 9.26
N HIS A 58 -4.95 -6.95 8.41
CA HIS A 58 -6.33 -6.48 8.37
C HIS A 58 -6.48 -4.95 8.31
N ARG A 59 -5.63 -4.30 7.52
CA ARG A 59 -5.63 -2.84 7.38
C ARG A 59 -5.29 -2.40 5.96
N ILE A 60 -5.61 -1.13 5.68
CA ILE A 60 -5.08 -0.43 4.51
C ILE A 60 -3.95 0.47 4.98
N CYS A 61 -2.81 0.39 4.31
CA CYS A 61 -1.71 1.33 4.46
C CYS A 61 -1.66 2.23 3.24
N ARG A 62 -1.13 3.44 3.40
CA ARG A 62 -0.79 4.29 2.26
C ARG A 62 0.65 4.78 2.38
N VAL A 63 1.27 4.96 1.22
CA VAL A 63 2.61 5.51 1.06
C VAL A 63 2.48 6.83 0.32
N ASP A 64 3.02 7.90 0.88
CA ASP A 64 3.19 9.15 0.16
C ASP A 64 4.30 8.97 -0.90
N LEU A 65 3.98 9.14 -2.18
CA LEU A 65 4.92 8.85 -3.25
C LEU A 65 6.05 9.88 -3.38
N ALA A 66 5.92 11.06 -2.77
CA ALA A 66 6.95 12.09 -2.77
C ALA A 66 7.92 11.92 -1.60
N THR A 67 7.40 11.60 -0.41
CA THR A 67 8.19 11.53 0.82
C THR A 67 8.52 10.09 1.25
N MET A 68 7.89 9.10 0.62
CA MET A 68 7.99 7.68 0.96
C MET A 68 7.52 7.35 2.38
N GLN A 69 6.78 8.24 3.05
CA GLN A 69 6.24 7.99 4.38
C GLN A 69 5.06 7.02 4.31
N VAL A 70 5.08 6.01 5.18
CA VAL A 70 4.00 5.03 5.34
C VAL A 70 3.08 5.44 6.47
N ARG A 71 1.78 5.36 6.26
CA ARG A 71 0.76 5.55 7.30
C ARG A 71 -0.38 4.56 7.14
N ASN A 72 -0.90 4.08 8.25
CA ASN A 72 -2.19 3.36 8.24
C ASN A 72 -3.28 4.34 7.79
N LEU A 73 -4.11 3.91 6.86
CA LEU A 73 -5.26 4.69 6.42
C LEU A 73 -6.30 4.66 7.54
N LYS A 74 -6.56 5.82 8.14
CA LYS A 74 -7.68 6.04 9.06
C LYS A 74 -8.72 6.87 8.34
N LEU A 75 -9.97 6.38 8.33
CA LEU A 75 -11.12 7.07 7.77
C LEU A 75 -12.05 7.45 8.93
N PRO A 76 -11.79 8.56 9.64
CA PRO A 76 -12.66 8.99 10.73
C PRO A 76 -14.06 9.25 10.18
N GLY A 77 -15.08 8.76 10.88
CA GLY A 77 -16.48 8.86 10.47
C GLY A 77 -16.96 7.76 9.51
N LEU A 78 -16.09 6.83 9.09
CA LEU A 78 -16.53 5.63 8.38
C LEU A 78 -17.06 4.60 9.40
N CYS A 79 -18.37 4.45 9.55
CA CYS A 79 -18.95 3.26 10.19
C CYS A 79 -19.47 2.26 9.16
N ALA A 80 -19.68 1.03 9.63
CA ALA A 80 -20.43 0.04 8.87
C ALA A 80 -21.83 0.60 8.56
N PRO A 81 -22.40 0.31 7.37
CA PRO A 81 -23.69 0.84 6.93
C PRO A 81 -24.84 0.59 7.93
N ASN A 82 -24.76 -0.50 8.70
CA ASN A 82 -25.79 -0.88 9.68
C ASN A 82 -25.52 -0.33 11.09
N LEU A 83 -24.41 0.39 11.29
CA LEU A 83 -23.99 0.95 12.58
C LEU A 83 -24.00 2.49 12.57
N CYS A 84 -23.80 3.10 11.40
CA CYS A 84 -24.05 4.50 11.15
C CYS A 84 -25.56 4.66 10.84
N LEU A 85 -26.41 4.76 11.86
CA LEU A 85 -27.77 5.27 11.62
C LEU A 85 -27.64 6.76 11.25
N PRO A 86 -28.23 7.23 10.14
CA PRO A 86 -28.46 8.65 9.99
C PRO A 86 -29.42 9.10 11.10
N ASP A 87 -29.17 10.25 11.71
CA ASP A 87 -30.14 10.92 12.58
C ASP A 87 -31.47 11.16 11.85
#